data_AF-A0A6C0CRE4-F1
#
_entry.id   AF-A0A6C0CRE4-F1
#
_cell.length_a   1.000
_cell.length_b   1.000
_cell.length_c   1.000
_cell.angle_alpha   90.00
_cell.angle_beta   90.00
_cell.angle_gamma   90.00
#
_symmetry.space_group_name_H-M   'P 1'
#
loop_
_entity.id
_entity.type
_entity.pdbx_description
1 polymer ?
#
loop_
_entity_poly.entity_id
_entity_poly.type
_entity_poly.pdbx_seq_one_letter_code
_entity_poly.pdbx_strand_id
1 'polypeptide(L)'
;MGYGYGVWLIIEDENWIKTTHVPHITIACYMTYQDAYAFYSDILDIMMSSNFEINVIDKIVDFDKDMYPDDDNDLVSWGYNVECDYWDILKAMSIVYNCNFSFQPHTTVEYRKDPSFFTKRNAPLSKVKCKLAVAKIIDDNPDLWRKI
;
A
#
# COMPACT_ATOMS: atom_id res chain seq x y z
N MET A 1 -6.71 16.00 4.42
CA MET A 1 -6.96 15.27 3.16
C MET A 1 -5.93 14.16 3.01
N GLY A 2 -6.21 13.03 3.65
CA GLY A 2 -5.61 11.76 3.23
C GLY A 2 -6.60 10.95 2.39
N TYR A 3 -6.20 9.77 1.93
CA TYR A 3 -6.99 8.87 1.08
C TYR A 3 -8.15 8.13 1.79
N GLY A 4 -8.67 8.65 2.91
CA GLY A 4 -9.78 8.05 3.66
C GLY A 4 -9.37 6.76 4.37
N TYR A 5 -9.97 5.63 3.97
CA TYR A 5 -9.59 4.29 4.39
C TYR A 5 -9.15 3.46 3.19
N GLY A 6 -8.46 2.37 3.46
CA GLY A 6 -8.00 1.46 2.41
C GLY A 6 -7.66 0.07 2.95
N VAL A 7 -7.18 -0.77 2.05
CA VAL A 7 -6.67 -2.10 2.36
C VAL A 7 -5.22 -2.18 1.90
N TRP A 8 -4.34 -2.58 2.80
CA TRP A 8 -2.89 -2.67 2.58
C TRP A 8 -2.39 -4.10 2.79
N LEU A 9 -1.30 -4.44 2.10
CA LEU A 9 -0.39 -5.51 2.50
C LEU A 9 0.79 -4.86 3.23
N ILE A 10 0.87 -5.04 4.54
CA ILE A 10 1.92 -4.46 5.38
C ILE A 10 3.10 -5.40 5.42
N ILE A 11 4.29 -4.87 5.19
CA ILE A 11 5.53 -5.63 5.29
C ILE A 11 5.90 -5.73 6.77
N GLU A 12 5.81 -6.93 7.33
CA GLU A 12 6.10 -7.18 8.77
C GLU A 12 7.58 -7.47 9.05
N ASP A 13 8.41 -7.56 8.00
CA ASP A 13 9.85 -7.76 8.16
C ASP A 13 10.56 -6.45 8.53
N GLU A 14 10.77 -6.24 9.83
CA GLU A 14 11.52 -5.09 10.38
C GLU A 14 12.97 -5.00 9.88
N ASN A 15 13.53 -6.11 9.35
CA ASN A 15 14.87 -6.12 8.77
C ASN A 15 14.87 -5.81 7.27
N TRP A 16 13.72 -5.84 6.60
CA TRP A 16 13.64 -5.54 5.17
C TRP A 16 14.00 -4.08 4.89
N ILE A 17 13.30 -3.13 5.54
CA ILE A 17 13.69 -1.73 5.50
C ILE A 17 13.24 -0.97 6.74
N LYS A 18 14.16 -0.24 7.38
CA LYS A 18 13.85 0.63 8.51
C LYS A 18 13.36 2.00 8.00
N THR A 19 12.09 2.30 8.26
CA THR A 19 11.41 3.56 7.91
C THR A 19 10.53 4.03 9.09
N THR A 20 10.16 5.31 9.10
CA THR A 20 9.21 5.89 10.06
C THR A 20 7.76 5.63 9.68
N HIS A 21 7.51 5.50 8.39
CA HIS A 21 6.21 5.18 7.83
C HIS A 21 6.00 3.65 7.83
N VAL A 22 4.75 3.18 7.82
CA VAL A 22 4.47 1.74 7.75
C VAL A 22 4.81 1.25 6.34
N PRO A 23 5.83 0.41 6.12
CA PRO A 23 6.15 -0.09 4.78
C PRO A 23 5.01 -1.01 4.31
N HIS A 24 4.41 -0.68 3.18
CA HIS A 24 3.20 -1.37 2.72
C HIS A 24 3.05 -1.34 1.20
N ILE A 25 2.13 -2.16 0.70
CA ILE A 25 1.61 -2.14 -0.66
C ILE A 25 0.15 -1.77 -0.55
N THR A 26 -0.25 -0.68 -1.21
CA THR A 26 -1.67 -0.29 -1.24
C THR A 26 -2.41 -1.17 -2.23
N ILE A 27 -3.40 -1.94 -1.76
CA ILE A 27 -4.33 -2.67 -2.65
C ILE A 27 -5.40 -1.71 -3.16
N ALA A 28 -6.08 -1.03 -2.24
CA ALA A 28 -7.10 -0.03 -2.54
C ALA A 28 -7.14 1.07 -1.48
N CYS A 29 -7.56 2.27 -1.88
CA CYS A 29 -7.77 3.44 -1.02
C CYS A 29 -9.04 4.22 -1.45
N TYR A 30 -9.27 5.40 -0.87
CA TYR A 30 -10.48 6.21 -1.08
C TYR A 30 -11.77 5.54 -0.64
N MET A 31 -11.70 4.73 0.41
CA MET A 31 -12.83 3.98 0.93
C MET A 31 -13.40 4.66 2.17
N THR A 32 -14.68 4.38 2.45
CA THR A 32 -15.20 4.52 3.82
C THR A 32 -14.61 3.42 4.71
N TYR A 33 -14.65 3.58 6.03
CA TYR A 33 -14.21 2.52 6.94
C TYR A 33 -15.00 1.21 6.72
N GLN A 34 -16.31 1.34 6.49
CA GLN A 34 -17.21 0.21 6.26
C GLN A 34 -16.84 -0.55 4.99
N ASP A 35 -16.58 0.15 3.88
CA ASP A 35 -16.18 -0.47 2.62
C ASP A 35 -14.80 -1.13 2.74
N ALA A 36 -13.83 -0.45 3.39
CA ALA A 36 -12.50 -1.01 3.59
C ALA A 36 -12.52 -2.27 4.47
N TYR A 37 -13.32 -2.27 5.53
CA TYR A 37 -13.47 -3.43 6.41
C TYR A 37 -14.20 -4.59 5.72
N ALA A 38 -15.25 -4.29 4.94
CA ALA A 38 -15.96 -5.30 4.15
C ALA A 38 -15.04 -5.93 3.10
N PHE A 39 -14.31 -5.11 2.33
CA PHE A 39 -13.36 -5.61 1.34
C PHE A 39 -12.24 -6.44 1.97
N TYR A 40 -11.67 -5.99 3.09
CA TYR A 40 -10.72 -6.77 3.88
C TYR A 40 -11.30 -8.14 4.30
N SER A 41 -12.55 -8.16 4.80
CA SER A 41 -13.21 -9.39 5.25
C SER A 41 -13.44 -10.36 4.10
N ASP A 42 -13.90 -9.86 2.94
CA ASP A 42 -14.08 -10.68 1.73
C ASP A 42 -12.77 -11.29 1.26
N ILE A 43 -11.67 -10.53 1.30
CA ILE A 43 -10.33 -11.06 0.99
C ILE A 43 -9.99 -12.20 1.95
N LEU A 44 -10.21 -12.03 3.26
CA LEU A 44 -9.93 -13.09 4.22
C LEU A 44 -10.77 -14.35 3.98
N ASP A 45 -12.05 -14.19 3.67
CA ASP A 45 -12.97 -15.30 3.46
C ASP A 45 -12.62 -16.08 2.19
N ILE A 46 -12.28 -15.39 1.10
CA ILE A 46 -11.92 -16.01 -0.19
C ILE A 46 -10.51 -16.61 -0.15
N MET A 47 -9.55 -15.87 0.40
CA MET A 47 -8.14 -16.30 0.43
C MET A 47 -7.85 -17.26 1.58
N MET A 48 -8.75 -17.33 2.57
CA MET A 48 -8.60 -18.11 3.81
C MET A 48 -7.31 -17.79 4.58
N SER A 49 -6.75 -16.59 4.38
CA SER A 49 -5.47 -16.16 4.94
C SER A 49 -5.37 -14.63 4.96
N SER A 50 -4.75 -14.10 6.02
CA SER A 50 -4.28 -12.71 6.09
C SER A 50 -2.80 -12.56 5.70
N ASN A 51 -2.10 -13.67 5.50
CA ASN A 51 -0.68 -13.68 5.14
C ASN A 51 -0.53 -13.82 3.62
N PHE A 52 0.30 -12.94 3.05
CA PHE A 52 0.63 -12.89 1.64
C PHE A 52 2.15 -12.90 1.46
N GLU A 53 2.61 -13.43 0.34
CA GLU A 53 3.99 -13.28 -0.10
C GLU A 53 4.00 -12.44 -1.37
N ILE A 54 4.87 -11.44 -1.40
CA ILE A 54 5.13 -10.64 -2.59
C ILE A 54 6.61 -10.77 -2.97
N ASN A 55 6.91 -10.56 -4.24
CA ASN A 55 8.27 -10.59 -4.75
C ASN A 55 8.73 -9.16 -5.07
N VAL A 56 9.81 -8.69 -4.46
CA VAL A 56 10.40 -7.39 -4.78
C VAL A 56 11.30 -7.54 -6.00
N ILE A 57 10.94 -6.92 -7.11
CA ILE A 57 11.51 -7.25 -8.43
C ILE A 57 12.55 -6.29 -8.99
N ASP A 58 12.57 -5.03 -8.55
CA ASP A 58 13.39 -3.99 -9.18
C ASP A 58 14.19 -3.17 -8.17
N LYS A 59 15.06 -2.28 -8.66
CA LYS A 59 15.72 -1.23 -7.91
C LYS A 59 14.70 -0.20 -7.40
N ILE A 60 15.18 0.72 -6.59
CA ILE A 60 14.38 1.82 -6.05
C ILE A 60 13.69 2.60 -7.18
N VAL A 61 12.40 2.84 -7.02
CA VAL A 61 11.54 3.62 -7.92
C VAL A 61 11.00 4.84 -7.18
N ASP A 62 11.00 5.99 -7.86
CA ASP A 62 10.23 7.15 -7.46
C ASP A 62 8.85 7.08 -8.07
N PHE A 63 7.83 7.26 -7.26
CA PHE A 63 6.45 7.38 -7.70
C PHE A 63 6.04 8.84 -7.59
N ASP A 64 5.66 9.41 -8.73
CA ASP A 64 5.17 10.77 -8.83
C ASP A 64 3.85 10.95 -8.07
N LYS A 65 3.41 12.20 -7.97
CA LYS A 65 2.09 12.54 -7.47
C LYS A 65 0.99 12.12 -8.45
N ASP A 66 -0.25 12.26 -8.02
CA ASP A 66 -1.43 12.04 -8.86
C ASP A 66 -1.56 10.58 -9.35
N MET A 67 -1.08 9.63 -8.52
CA MET A 67 -1.11 8.19 -8.81
C MET A 67 -2.54 7.61 -8.81
N TYR A 68 -3.50 8.35 -8.25
CA TYR A 68 -4.91 8.03 -8.26
C TYR A 68 -5.72 9.19 -8.86
N PRO A 69 -6.88 8.90 -9.50
CA PRO A 69 -7.69 9.94 -10.15
C PRO A 69 -8.12 11.08 -9.24
N ASP A 70 -8.32 10.79 -7.96
CA ASP A 70 -8.81 11.73 -6.95
C ASP A 70 -7.69 12.26 -6.03
N ASP A 71 -6.43 12.09 -6.44
CA ASP A 71 -5.26 12.51 -5.65
C ASP A 71 -5.01 14.00 -5.76
N ASP A 72 -5.08 14.68 -4.62
CA ASP A 72 -4.95 16.12 -4.47
C ASP A 72 -3.98 16.53 -3.34
N ASN A 73 -3.21 15.57 -2.80
CA ASN A 73 -2.37 15.80 -1.62
C ASN A 73 -0.94 16.26 -1.92
N ASP A 74 -0.55 16.28 -3.21
CA ASP A 74 0.76 16.70 -3.72
C ASP A 74 1.93 15.91 -3.11
N LEU A 75 1.68 14.65 -2.72
CA LEU A 75 2.71 13.74 -2.21
C LEU A 75 3.37 12.99 -3.36
N VAL A 76 4.69 12.90 -3.27
CA VAL A 76 5.49 11.91 -3.99
C VAL A 76 5.90 10.81 -3.02
N SER A 77 6.26 9.65 -3.56
CA SER A 77 6.75 8.54 -2.74
C SER A 77 7.89 7.80 -3.41
N TRP A 78 8.55 6.92 -2.66
CA TRP A 78 9.50 5.99 -3.23
C TRP A 78 9.32 4.59 -2.65
N GLY A 79 9.78 3.61 -3.40
CA GLY A 79 9.76 2.22 -3.00
C GLY A 79 10.25 1.31 -4.11
N TYR A 80 9.53 0.23 -4.33
CA TYR A 80 9.90 -0.84 -5.25
C TYR A 80 8.68 -1.33 -5.99
N ASN A 81 8.83 -1.64 -7.28
CA ASN A 81 7.86 -2.47 -7.96
C ASN A 81 7.89 -3.88 -7.37
N VAL A 82 6.72 -4.51 -7.28
CA VAL A 82 6.59 -5.87 -6.77
C VAL A 82 5.73 -6.71 -7.70
N GLU A 83 5.84 -8.03 -7.55
CA GLU A 83 4.88 -8.97 -8.10
C GLU A 83 4.06 -9.59 -6.97
N CYS A 84 2.76 -9.73 -7.22
CA CYS A 84 1.82 -10.39 -6.33
C CYS A 84 0.96 -11.33 -7.17
N ASP A 85 1.07 -12.63 -6.93
CA ASP A 85 0.36 -13.67 -7.70
C ASP A 85 -1.17 -13.52 -7.64
N TYR A 86 -1.68 -12.80 -6.63
CA TYR A 86 -3.11 -12.61 -6.38
C TYR A 86 -3.63 -11.25 -6.85
N TRP A 87 -2.81 -10.41 -7.50
CA TRP A 87 -3.20 -9.03 -7.80
C TRP A 87 -4.46 -8.91 -8.65
N ASP A 88 -4.59 -9.75 -9.69
CA ASP A 88 -5.77 -9.75 -10.55
C ASP A 88 -7.03 -10.23 -9.82
N ILE A 89 -6.90 -11.14 -8.86
CA ILE A 89 -8.01 -11.59 -8.02
C ILE A 89 -8.45 -10.45 -7.10
N LEU A 90 -7.51 -9.79 -6.42
CA LEU A 90 -7.78 -8.63 -5.56
C LEU A 90 -8.46 -7.51 -6.35
N LYS A 91 -8.01 -7.26 -7.58
CA LYS A 91 -8.62 -6.29 -8.50
C LYS A 91 -10.05 -6.67 -8.87
N ALA A 92 -10.30 -7.94 -9.17
CA ALA A 92 -11.65 -8.41 -9.51
C ALA A 92 -12.61 -8.26 -8.31
N MET A 93 -12.12 -8.55 -7.11
CA MET A 93 -12.88 -8.40 -5.86
C MET A 93 -13.19 -6.93 -5.53
N SER A 94 -12.29 -5.99 -5.86
CA SER A 94 -12.48 -4.57 -5.53
C SER A 94 -13.59 -3.89 -6.35
N ILE A 95 -14.02 -4.48 -7.48
CA ILE A 95 -14.99 -3.88 -8.42
C ILE A 95 -16.33 -3.55 -7.77
N VAL A 96 -16.74 -4.29 -6.73
CA VAL A 96 -18.01 -4.07 -6.03
C VAL A 96 -17.93 -2.97 -4.97
N TYR A 97 -16.75 -2.41 -4.74
CA TYR A 97 -16.49 -1.38 -3.74
C TYR A 97 -16.20 -0.03 -4.41
N ASN A 98 -16.70 1.05 -3.81
CA ASN A 98 -16.32 2.40 -4.21
C ASN A 98 -14.91 2.70 -3.68
N CYS A 99 -13.91 2.49 -4.52
CA CYS A 99 -12.50 2.63 -4.15
C CYS A 99 -11.64 2.94 -5.37
N ASN A 100 -10.43 3.43 -5.09
CA ASN A 100 -9.36 3.50 -6.09
C ASN A 100 -8.42 2.32 -5.86
N PHE A 101 -8.47 1.34 -6.78
CA PHE A 101 -7.56 0.20 -6.78
C PHE A 101 -6.20 0.60 -7.35
N SER A 102 -5.12 0.14 -6.71
CA SER A 102 -3.76 0.43 -7.17
C SER A 102 -3.46 -0.29 -8.48
N PHE A 103 -3.18 0.47 -9.54
CA PHE A 103 -3.06 -0.07 -10.90
C PHE A 103 -1.94 -1.12 -11.02
N GLN A 104 -0.79 -0.85 -10.41
CA GLN A 104 0.36 -1.75 -10.38
C GLN A 104 0.82 -1.94 -8.93
N PRO A 105 1.07 -3.17 -8.49
CA PRO A 105 1.54 -3.40 -7.14
C PRO A 105 2.95 -2.83 -6.96
N HIS A 106 3.09 -1.97 -5.97
CA HIS A 106 4.36 -1.39 -5.58
C HIS A 106 4.37 -1.16 -4.07
N THR A 107 5.55 -1.21 -3.47
CA THR A 107 5.71 -0.80 -2.08
C THR A 107 5.77 0.71 -2.00
N THR A 108 5.27 1.27 -0.90
CA THR A 108 5.63 2.61 -0.48
C THR A 108 6.39 2.57 0.83
N VAL A 109 7.61 3.11 0.82
CA VAL A 109 8.51 3.16 1.99
C VAL A 109 8.39 4.49 2.71
N GLU A 110 8.33 5.60 1.98
CA GLU A 110 8.13 6.95 2.53
C GLU A 110 7.32 7.81 1.56
N TYR A 111 6.60 8.79 2.13
CA TYR A 111 5.93 9.87 1.39
C TYR A 111 6.50 11.22 1.81
N ARG A 112 6.67 12.13 0.84
CA ARG A 112 7.10 13.52 1.07
C ARG A 112 6.44 14.44 0.03
N LYS A 113 6.41 15.74 0.31
CA LYS A 113 6.05 16.76 -0.69
C LYS A 113 7.22 17.15 -1.60
N ASP A 114 8.44 17.03 -1.08
CA ASP A 114 9.68 17.31 -1.81
C ASP A 114 10.55 16.04 -1.80
N PRO A 115 10.84 15.45 -2.98
CA PRO A 115 11.59 14.20 -3.09
C PRO A 115 13.05 14.32 -2.66
N SER A 116 13.60 15.54 -2.55
CA SER A 116 14.98 15.76 -2.08
C SER A 116 15.20 15.36 -0.62
N PHE A 117 14.12 15.22 0.16
CA PHE A 117 14.16 14.77 1.55
C PHE A 117 14.06 13.26 1.73
N PHE A 118 13.96 12.48 0.65
CA PHE A 118 13.93 11.03 0.76
C PHE A 118 15.28 10.47 1.24
N THR A 119 15.22 9.53 2.18
CA THR A 119 16.40 8.74 2.56
C THR A 119 16.28 7.35 1.94
N LYS A 120 16.58 7.28 0.64
CA LYS A 120 16.54 6.04 -0.14
C LYS A 120 17.57 5.02 0.35
N ARG A 121 17.14 3.78 0.53
CA ARG A 121 17.98 2.68 1.00
C ARG A 121 17.60 1.41 0.27
N ASN A 122 18.60 0.64 -0.14
CA ASN A 122 18.37 -0.66 -0.76
C ASN A 122 17.81 -1.64 0.28
N ALA A 123 16.76 -2.35 -0.11
CA ALA A 123 16.24 -3.52 0.56
C ALA A 123 16.63 -4.79 -0.23
N PRO A 124 16.66 -5.97 0.41
CA PRO A 124 16.84 -7.23 -0.30
C PRO A 124 15.79 -7.43 -1.41
N LEU A 125 16.25 -7.81 -2.60
CA LEU A 125 15.38 -8.29 -3.69
C LEU A 125 15.01 -9.74 -3.39
N SER A 126 13.95 -9.90 -2.63
CA SER A 126 13.51 -11.20 -2.13
C SER A 126 12.00 -11.27 -2.05
N LYS A 127 11.51 -12.49 -1.79
CA LYS A 127 10.15 -12.65 -1.29
C LYS A 127 10.04 -12.04 0.10
N VAL A 128 9.00 -11.24 0.29
CA VAL A 128 8.70 -10.57 1.55
C VAL A 128 7.32 -11.01 2.02
N LYS A 129 7.23 -11.32 3.31
CA LYS A 129 5.96 -11.66 3.94
C LYS A 129 5.21 -10.40 4.30
N CYS A 130 3.95 -10.35 3.91
CA CYS A 130 3.05 -9.27 4.21
C CYS A 130 1.83 -9.76 4.95
N LYS A 131 1.25 -8.85 5.72
CA LYS A 131 -0.02 -9.05 6.39
C LYS A 131 -1.06 -8.10 5.86
N LEU A 132 -2.20 -8.64 5.47
CA LEU A 132 -3.37 -7.89 5.09
C LEU A 132 -3.87 -7.08 6.28
N ALA A 133 -4.19 -5.80 6.06
CA ALA A 133 -4.73 -4.93 7.08
C ALA A 133 -5.65 -3.86 6.48
N VAL A 134 -6.61 -3.41 7.29
CA VAL A 134 -7.33 -2.17 7.02
C VAL A 134 -6.40 -1.00 7.38
N ALA A 135 -6.37 0.01 6.53
CA ALA A 135 -5.56 1.21 6.69
C ALA A 135 -6.44 2.42 6.97
N LYS A 136 -6.01 3.23 7.94
CA LYS A 136 -6.55 4.56 8.23
C LYS A 136 -5.62 5.60 7.64
N ILE A 137 -6.10 6.28 6.60
CA ILE A 137 -5.34 7.20 5.75
C ILE A 137 -6.05 8.56 5.72
N ILE A 138 -6.53 9.05 6.87
CA ILE A 138 -7.37 10.26 6.91
C ILE A 138 -6.56 11.56 7.13
N ASP A 139 -5.29 11.43 7.52
CA ASP A 139 -4.43 12.54 7.90
C ASP A 139 -3.65 13.08 6.69
N ASP A 140 -3.35 14.37 6.66
CA ASP A 140 -2.48 14.98 5.64
C ASP A 140 -1.00 14.60 5.81
N ASN A 141 -0.62 14.17 7.02
CA ASN A 141 0.71 13.68 7.31
C ASN A 141 0.74 12.14 7.17
N PRO A 142 1.45 11.59 6.17
CA PRO A 142 1.56 10.14 5.96
C PRO A 142 2.25 9.41 7.11
N ASP A 143 3.10 10.11 7.87
CA ASP A 143 3.70 9.55 9.08
C ASP A 143 2.67 9.35 10.20
N LEU A 144 1.41 9.75 10.04
CA LEU A 144 0.28 9.48 10.94
C LEU A 144 -0.67 8.40 10.43
N TRP A 145 -0.48 7.86 9.22
CA TRP A 145 -1.30 6.77 8.71
C TRP A 145 -0.97 5.44 9.40
N ARG A 146 -1.98 4.63 9.71
CA ARG A 146 -1.84 3.43 10.55
C ARG A 146 -2.71 2.30 10.04
N LYS A 147 -2.30 1.08 10.37
CA LYS A 147 -3.22 -0.07 10.38
C LYS A 147 -4.20 0.03 11.55
N ILE A 148 -5.39 -0.53 11.37
CA ILE A 148 -6.46 -0.58 12.38
C ILE A 148 -6.86 -2.01 12.66
#